data_AF-A0A932WBG2-F1
#
_entry.id   AF-A0A932WBG2-F1
#
_cell.length_a   1.000
_cell.length_b   1.000
_cell.length_c   1.000
_cell.angle_alpha   90.00
_cell.angle_beta   90.00
_cell.angle_gamma   90.00
#
_symmetry.space_group_name_H-M   'P 1'
#
loop_
_entity.id
_entity.type
_entity.pdbx_description
1 polymer ?
#
loop_
_entity_poly.entity_id
_entity_poly.type
_entity_poly.pdbx_seq_one_letter_code
_entity_poly.pdbx_strand_id
1 'polypeptide(L)'
;MLEEAVRGANGRKRALACYQLGLFHDNNSREVAAIPRYRQAIRLGLDKETEAQARAWLASSLSKTGRPGLAAKEATRALALTSDPELVKFLSGLKRRIERTR
;
A
#
# COMPACT_ATOMS: atom_id res chain seq x y z
N MET A 1 -10.38 18.72 -4.76
CA MET A 1 -9.58 18.75 -3.51
C MET A 1 -8.39 17.79 -3.49
N LEU A 2 -8.52 16.45 -3.59
CA LEU A 2 -7.35 15.54 -3.68
C LEU A 2 -6.91 15.21 -5.12
N GLU A 3 -7.86 15.07 -6.05
CA GLU A 3 -7.55 14.73 -7.45
C GLU A 3 -6.87 15.87 -8.23
N GLU A 4 -7.04 17.12 -7.79
CA GLU A 4 -6.34 18.28 -8.36
C GLU A 4 -4.90 18.40 -7.85
N ALA A 5 -4.65 18.03 -6.58
CA ALA A 5 -3.28 17.97 -6.04
C ALA A 5 -2.41 16.96 -6.81
N VAL A 6 -3.00 15.88 -7.35
CA VAL A 6 -2.31 14.92 -8.23
C VAL A 6 -1.98 15.52 -9.60
N ARG A 7 -2.78 16.46 -10.11
CA ARG A 7 -2.59 17.07 -11.43
C ARG A 7 -1.55 18.19 -11.45
N GLY A 8 -1.36 18.91 -10.33
CA GLY A 8 -0.39 20.01 -10.20
C GLY A 8 0.95 19.65 -9.54
N ALA A 9 1.13 18.41 -9.09
CA ALA A 9 2.29 18.00 -8.30
C ALA A 9 3.45 17.44 -9.14
N ASN A 10 4.66 17.91 -8.86
CA ASN A 10 5.92 17.37 -9.38
C ASN A 10 6.29 16.05 -8.69
N GLY A 11 6.55 15.01 -9.51
CA GLY A 11 7.06 13.67 -9.14
C GLY A 11 6.58 13.13 -7.79
N ARG A 12 7.40 13.33 -6.76
CA ARG A 12 7.20 12.84 -5.39
C ARG A 12 5.93 13.36 -4.71
N LYS A 13 5.54 14.62 -4.94
CA LYS A 13 4.28 15.15 -4.39
C LYS A 13 3.07 14.44 -4.99
N ARG A 14 3.15 14.04 -6.26
CA ARG A 14 2.10 13.28 -6.95
C ARG A 14 2.02 11.85 -6.42
N ALA A 15 3.17 11.23 -6.16
CA ALA A 15 3.25 9.93 -5.52
C ALA A 15 2.58 9.95 -4.13
N LEU A 16 2.91 10.94 -3.30
CA LEU A 16 2.29 11.12 -1.98
C LEU A 16 0.79 11.37 -2.06
N ALA A 17 0.33 12.19 -3.01
CA ALA A 17 -1.11 12.42 -3.20
C ALA A 17 -1.86 11.13 -3.60
N CYS A 18 -1.28 10.30 -4.47
CA CYS A 18 -1.82 8.98 -4.79
C CYS A 18 -1.84 8.05 -3.57
N TYR A 19 -0.79 8.08 -2.73
CA TYR A 19 -0.74 7.29 -1.50
C TYR A 19 -1.86 7.68 -0.53
N GLN A 20 -2.01 8.99 -0.26
CA GLN A 20 -3.03 9.51 0.63
C GLN A 20 -4.46 9.24 0.12
N LEU A 21 -4.67 9.29 -1.19
CA LEU A 21 -5.96 8.89 -1.78
C LEU A 21 -6.24 7.39 -1.65
N GLY A 22 -5.20 6.55 -1.70
CA GLY A 22 -5.29 5.13 -1.36
C GLY A 22 -5.73 4.93 0.08
N LEU A 23 -5.09 5.61 1.04
CA LEU A 23 -5.47 5.57 2.46
C LEU A 23 -6.91 6.02 2.68
N PHE A 24 -7.33 7.11 2.04
CA PHE A 24 -8.70 7.61 2.12
C PHE A 24 -9.71 6.54 1.70
N HIS A 25 -9.48 5.85 0.59
CA HIS A 25 -10.36 4.77 0.14
C HIS A 25 -10.32 3.56 1.09
N ASP A 26 -9.15 3.13 1.55
CA ASP A 26 -9.02 1.97 2.45
C ASP A 26 -9.67 2.22 3.81
N ASN A 27 -9.52 3.42 4.38
CA ASN A 27 -10.18 3.84 5.63
C ASN A 27 -11.70 3.93 5.53
N ASN A 28 -12.24 3.94 4.30
CA ASN A 28 -13.69 3.91 4.03
C ASN A 28 -14.15 2.52 3.54
N SER A 29 -13.36 1.46 3.77
CA SER A 29 -13.65 0.09 3.33
C SER A 29 -13.90 -0.01 1.81
N ARG A 30 -13.16 0.79 1.04
CA ARG A 30 -13.19 0.80 -0.44
C ARG A 30 -11.86 0.26 -0.98
N GLU A 31 -11.47 -0.94 -0.55
CA GLU A 31 -10.20 -1.59 -0.90
C GLU A 31 -9.97 -1.66 -2.41
N VAL A 32 -11.02 -1.99 -3.19
CA VAL A 32 -10.95 -2.07 -4.65
C VAL A 32 -10.54 -0.72 -5.27
N ALA A 33 -11.01 0.40 -4.72
CA ALA A 33 -10.64 1.74 -5.16
C ALA A 33 -9.25 2.17 -4.63
N ALA A 34 -8.82 1.65 -3.49
CA ALA A 34 -7.51 1.94 -2.90
C ALA A 34 -6.35 1.30 -3.70
N ILE A 35 -6.51 0.06 -4.15
CA ILE A 35 -5.49 -0.73 -4.87
C ILE A 35 -4.83 0.04 -6.03
N PRO A 36 -5.56 0.62 -7.00
CA PRO A 36 -4.94 1.35 -8.11
C PRO A 36 -4.18 2.59 -7.65
N ARG A 37 -4.61 3.24 -6.56
CA ARG A 37 -3.96 4.44 -6.02
C ARG A 37 -2.63 4.11 -5.35
N TYR A 38 -2.56 3.06 -4.54
CA TYR A 38 -1.29 2.58 -3.99
C TYR A 38 -0.30 2.17 -5.08
N ARG A 39 -0.76 1.42 -6.10
CA ARG A 39 0.10 1.04 -7.24
C ARG A 39 0.63 2.26 -8.00
N GLN A 40 -0.20 3.29 -8.17
CA GLN A 40 0.22 4.53 -8.82
C GLN A 40 1.23 5.29 -7.96
N ALA A 41 1.04 5.37 -6.64
CA ALA A 41 1.97 6.00 -5.72
C ALA A 41 3.36 5.35 -5.79
N ILE A 42 3.42 4.02 -5.70
CA ILE A 42 4.67 3.25 -5.81
C ILE A 42 5.36 3.50 -7.16
N ARG A 43 4.61 3.50 -8.27
CA ARG A 43 5.16 3.73 -9.61
C ARG A 43 5.73 5.14 -9.79
N LEU A 44 5.13 6.13 -9.15
CA LEU A 44 5.55 7.54 -9.24
C LEU A 44 6.77 7.86 -8.37
N GLY A 45 7.22 6.91 -7.55
CA GLY A 45 8.39 7.06 -6.68
C GLY A 45 8.02 7.69 -5.33
N LEU A 46 8.04 6.86 -4.29
CA LEU A 46 7.99 7.26 -2.89
C LEU A 46 9.39 7.15 -2.28
N ASP A 47 9.64 7.77 -1.14
CA ASP A 47 10.79 7.33 -0.33
C ASP A 47 10.58 5.93 0.19
N LYS A 48 11.69 5.30 0.57
CA LYS A 48 11.78 3.90 0.97
C LYS A 48 10.75 3.52 2.05
N GLU A 49 10.62 4.32 3.11
CA GLU A 49 9.69 4.00 4.21
C GLU A 49 8.23 4.22 3.80
N THR A 50 7.92 5.31 3.09
CA THR A 50 6.56 5.53 2.58
C THR A 50 6.18 4.47 1.54
N GLU A 51 7.12 3.99 0.72
CA GLU A 51 6.90 2.87 -0.19
C GLU A 51 6.60 1.58 0.57
N ALA A 52 7.33 1.30 1.66
CA ALA A 52 7.06 0.15 2.51
C ALA A 52 5.64 0.19 3.09
N GLN A 53 5.20 1.35 3.61
CA GLN A 53 3.83 1.55 4.08
C GLN A 53 2.80 1.38 2.95
N ALA A 54 3.00 2.01 1.80
CA ALA A 54 2.09 1.88 0.65
C ALA A 54 1.95 0.43 0.18
N ARG A 55 3.04 -0.34 0.19
CA ARG A 55 3.03 -1.78 -0.12
C ARG A 55 2.33 -2.60 0.97
N ALA A 56 2.49 -2.25 2.24
CA ALA A 56 1.79 -2.90 3.35
C ALA A 56 0.26 -2.73 3.24
N TRP A 57 -0.19 -1.52 2.94
CA TRP A 57 -1.62 -1.25 2.74
C TRP A 57 -2.14 -1.89 1.45
N LEU A 58 -1.38 -1.85 0.36
CA LEU A 58 -1.70 -2.59 -0.85
C LEU A 58 -1.85 -4.10 -0.58
N ALA A 59 -0.95 -4.69 0.21
CA ALA A 59 -1.05 -6.10 0.60
C ALA A 59 -2.33 -6.38 1.42
N SER A 60 -2.67 -5.50 2.36
CA SER A 60 -3.91 -5.59 3.14
C SER A 60 -5.15 -5.55 2.24
N SER A 61 -5.26 -4.54 1.37
CA SER A 61 -6.41 -4.38 0.46
C SER A 61 -6.50 -5.55 -0.54
N LEU A 62 -5.37 -6.07 -1.04
CA LEU A 62 -5.34 -7.28 -1.89
C LEU A 62 -5.80 -8.53 -1.15
N SER A 63 -5.42 -8.70 0.12
CA SER A 63 -5.87 -9.83 0.93
C SER A 63 -7.38 -9.79 1.15
N LYS A 64 -7.91 -8.63 1.54
CA LYS A 64 -9.35 -8.41 1.78
C LYS A 64 -10.21 -8.62 0.51
N THR A 65 -9.61 -8.42 -0.67
CA THR A 65 -10.29 -8.57 -1.97
C THR A 65 -10.01 -9.92 -2.64
N GLY A 66 -9.57 -10.94 -1.88
CA GLY A 66 -9.43 -12.31 -2.37
C GLY A 66 -8.25 -12.51 -3.32
N ARG A 67 -7.19 -11.71 -3.21
CA ARG A 67 -5.95 -11.83 -4.01
C ARG A 67 -4.73 -12.21 -3.15
N PRO A 68 -4.79 -13.32 -2.38
CA PRO A 68 -3.76 -13.66 -1.37
C PRO A 68 -2.35 -13.82 -1.95
N GLY A 69 -2.23 -14.37 -3.17
CA GLY A 69 -0.93 -14.51 -3.83
C GLY A 69 -0.25 -13.18 -4.20
N LEU A 70 -1.03 -12.15 -4.54
CA LEU A 70 -0.50 -10.81 -4.77
C LEU A 70 -0.21 -10.11 -3.44
N ALA A 71 -1.09 -10.30 -2.45
CA ALA A 71 -0.90 -9.77 -1.10
C ALA A 71 0.42 -10.24 -0.47
N ALA A 72 0.72 -11.54 -0.53
CA ALA A 72 1.96 -12.10 0.03
C ALA A 72 3.24 -11.54 -0.63
N LYS A 73 3.18 -11.29 -1.95
CA LYS A 73 4.27 -10.67 -2.71
C LYS A 73 4.52 -9.24 -2.24
N GLU A 74 3.46 -8.44 -2.12
CA GLU A 74 3.59 -7.05 -1.67
C GLU A 74 4.04 -6.94 -0.21
N ALA A 75 3.55 -7.81 0.68
CA ALA A 75 4.00 -7.87 2.06
C ALA A 75 5.50 -8.21 2.18
N THR A 76 6.00 -9.13 1.35
CA THR A 76 7.43 -9.46 1.28
C THR A 76 8.26 -8.29 0.78
N ARG A 77 7.79 -7.56 -0.24
CA ARG A 77 8.47 -6.36 -0.74
C ARG A 77 8.50 -5.25 0.31
N ALA A 78 7.41 -5.05 1.06
CA ALA A 78 7.37 -4.08 2.15
C ALA A 78 8.38 -4.42 3.26
N LEU A 79 8.48 -5.68 3.67
CA LEU A 79 9.46 -6.14 4.67
C LEU A 79 10.91 -5.89 4.24
N ALA A 80 11.22 -6.01 2.96
CA ALA A 80 12.56 -5.74 2.44
C ALA A 80 12.94 -4.25 2.46
N LEU A 81 11.94 -3.35 2.58
CA LEU A 81 12.14 -1.90 2.52
C LEU A 81 12.16 -1.22 3.88
N THR A 82 11.64 -1.84 4.94
CA THR A 82 11.50 -1.16 6.24
C THR A 82 12.31 -1.85 7.33
N SER A 83 12.78 -1.05 8.28
CA SER A 83 13.30 -1.53 9.57
C SER A 83 12.43 -1.07 10.74
N ASP A 84 11.28 -0.45 10.47
CA ASP A 84 10.33 -0.03 11.49
C ASP A 84 9.72 -1.27 12.19
N PRO A 85 9.90 -1.43 13.52
CA PRO A 85 9.54 -2.66 14.22
C PRO A 85 8.02 -2.91 14.21
N GLU A 86 7.21 -1.86 14.28
CA GLU A 86 5.75 -1.99 14.29
C GLU A 86 5.22 -2.40 12.91
N LEU A 87 5.75 -1.81 11.84
CA LEU A 87 5.41 -2.20 10.48
C LEU A 87 5.87 -3.63 10.16
N VAL A 88 7.06 -4.04 10.61
CA VAL A 88 7.55 -5.42 10.50
C VAL A 88 6.62 -6.40 11.22
N LYS A 89 6.20 -6.08 12.44
CA LYS A 89 5.27 -6.89 13.23
C LYS A 89 3.91 -7.01 12.52
N PHE A 90 3.38 -5.90 12.02
CA PHE A 90 2.14 -5.88 11.24
C PHE A 90 2.23 -6.77 9.99
N LEU A 91 3.27 -6.60 9.18
CA LEU A 91 3.50 -7.35 7.94
C LEU A 91 3.68 -8.84 8.19
N SER A 92 4.41 -9.21 9.24
CA SER A 92 4.57 -10.60 9.66
C SER A 92 3.24 -11.23 10.06
N GLY A 93 2.41 -10.49 10.80
CA GLY A 93 1.04 -10.91 11.15
C GLY A 93 0.12 -11.02 9.93
N LEU A 94 0.23 -10.11 8.97
CA LEU A 94 -0.52 -10.16 7.71
C LEU A 94 -0.12 -11.39 6.87
N LYS A 95 1.17 -11.67 6.69
CA LYS A 95 1.66 -12.84 5.94
C LYS A 95 1.12 -14.14 6.51
N ARG A 96 1.21 -14.34 7.83
CA ARG A 96 0.65 -15.54 8.49
C ARG A 96 -0.85 -15.72 8.23
N ARG A 97 -1.63 -14.64 8.20
CA ARG A 97 -3.07 -14.70 7.88
C ARG A 97 -3.33 -15.08 6.42
N ILE A 98 -2.55 -14.50 5.50
CA ILE A 98 -2.63 -14.82 4.06
C ILE A 98 -2.29 -16.30 3.80
N GLU A 99 -1.30 -16.84 4.50
CA GLU A 99 -0.88 -18.25 4.34
C GLU A 99 -1.92 -19.23 4.88
N ARG A 100 -2.66 -18.88 5.92
CA ARG A 100 -3.74 -19.71 6.50
C ARG A 100 -5.02 -19.74 5.66
N THR A 101 -5.14 -18.84 4.67
CA THR A 101 -6.34 -18.67 3.84
C THR A 101 -6.13 -19.13 2.39
N ARG A 102 -4.99 -19.76 2.10
CA ARG A 102 -4.67 -20.44 0.85
C ARG A 102 -5.04 -21.91 0.93
#